data_AF-B6Y9P8-F1
#
_entry.id   AF-B6Y9P8-F1
#
_cell.length_a   1.000
_cell.length_b   1.000
_cell.length_c   1.000
_cell.angle_alpha   90.00
_cell.angle_beta   90.00
_cell.angle_gamma   90.00
#
_symmetry.space_group_name_H-M   'P 1'
#
loop_
_entity.id
_entity.type
_entity.pdbx_description
1 polymer ?
#
loop_
_entity_poly.entity_id
_entity_poly.type
_entity_poly.pdbx_seq_one_letter_code
_entity_poly.pdbx_strand_id
1 'polypeptide(L)'
;MTTNASGEFYPIYNIENGVLIEHSPPPQANIVTTALARYDKEANGSYVVNGLEVMFLQKKEGEGGKKIFVINEGKAHVDGYEIELPHSIRVSFDEDPDIKSVESEPHTFQPNSQRVMELKVNDFPISEIKKVDITVQKTITVTHGSSTMFFKFFICIILQLYPTI
;
A
#
# COMPACT_ATOMS: atom_id res chain seq x y z
N MET A 1 9.18 54.64 -61.87
CA MET A 1 8.04 54.01 -62.58
C MET A 1 7.26 53.20 -61.56
N THR A 2 6.00 53.58 -61.39
CA THR A 2 4.99 52.99 -60.51
C THR A 2 4.51 51.67 -61.10
N THR A 3 4.48 50.60 -60.32
CA THR A 3 3.54 49.49 -60.53
C THR A 3 2.97 49.09 -59.17
N ASN A 4 1.94 49.82 -58.77
CA ASN A 4 1.12 49.51 -57.61
C ASN A 4 0.21 48.34 -58.00
N ALA A 5 0.65 47.11 -57.75
CA ALA A 5 -0.24 45.96 -57.78
C ALA A 5 -1.01 45.96 -56.46
N SER A 6 -2.20 46.55 -56.46
CA SER A 6 -3.11 46.59 -55.31
C SER A 6 -3.69 45.19 -55.06
N GLY A 7 -2.91 44.34 -54.39
CA GLY A 7 -3.44 43.14 -53.74
C GLY A 7 -4.11 43.55 -52.43
N GLU A 8 -5.40 43.29 -52.30
CA GLU A 8 -6.10 43.47 -51.03
C GLU A 8 -5.65 42.34 -50.08
N PHE A 9 -4.89 42.71 -49.05
CA PHE A 9 -4.33 41.77 -48.10
C PHE A 9 -5.37 41.48 -47.01
N TYR A 10 -5.85 40.24 -46.96
CA TYR A 10 -6.71 39.74 -45.90
C TYR A 10 -5.83 39.00 -44.88
N PRO A 11 -5.57 39.57 -43.69
CA PRO A 11 -4.75 38.90 -42.68
C PRO A 11 -5.46 37.64 -42.17
N ILE A 12 -4.79 36.49 -42.30
CA ILE A 12 -5.28 35.18 -41.81
C ILE A 12 -4.98 35.00 -40.32
N TYR A 13 -3.97 35.70 -39.81
CA TYR A 13 -3.52 35.62 -38.42
C TYR A 13 -3.46 37.02 -37.80
N ASN A 14 -4.22 37.23 -36.73
CA ASN A 14 -4.16 38.44 -35.94
C ASN A 14 -3.32 38.17 -34.69
N ILE A 15 -2.28 38.97 -34.48
CA ILE A 15 -1.39 38.88 -33.31
C ILE A 15 -1.71 40.07 -32.42
N GLU A 16 -2.11 39.80 -31.18
CA GLU A 16 -2.34 40.83 -30.17
C GLU A 16 -1.37 40.59 -29.01
N ASN A 17 -0.58 41.60 -28.64
CA ASN A 17 0.37 41.55 -27.52
C ASN A 17 1.36 40.36 -27.53
N GLY A 18 1.83 39.93 -28.71
CA GLY A 18 2.83 38.87 -28.86
C GLY A 18 2.29 37.45 -28.72
N VAL A 19 0.96 37.28 -28.64
CA VAL A 19 0.30 35.98 -28.61
C VAL A 19 -0.54 35.82 -29.88
N LEU A 20 -0.40 34.67 -30.55
CA LEU A 20 -1.24 34.32 -31.70
C LEU A 20 -2.66 34.04 -31.20
N ILE A 21 -3.66 34.77 -31.71
CA ILE A 21 -5.07 34.43 -31.45
C ILE A 21 -5.40 33.21 -32.32
N GLU A 22 -5.13 32.02 -31.79
CA GLU A 22 -5.53 30.77 -32.40
C GLU A 22 -7.02 30.55 -32.15
N HIS A 23 -7.84 30.71 -33.19
CA HIS A 23 -9.24 30.30 -33.16
C HIS A 23 -9.30 28.76 -33.17
N SER A 24 -9.14 28.13 -32.01
CA SER A 24 -9.43 26.70 -31.87
C SER A 24 -10.91 26.45 -32.18
N PRO A 25 -11.28 25.41 -32.93
CA PRO A 25 -12.68 25.06 -33.17
C PRO A 25 -13.45 24.96 -31.85
N PRO A 26 -14.75 25.33 -31.82
CA PRO A 26 -15.59 25.15 -30.64
C PRO A 26 -15.58 23.68 -30.18
N PRO A 27 -15.67 23.39 -28.87
CA PRO A 27 -15.55 22.04 -28.31
C PRO A 27 -16.76 21.15 -28.65
N GLN A 28 -16.94 20.80 -29.93
CA GLN A 28 -17.94 19.82 -30.39
C GLN A 28 -17.49 18.37 -30.13
N ALA A 29 -16.23 18.19 -29.75
CA ALA A 29 -15.66 16.90 -29.40
C ALA A 29 -16.34 16.23 -28.18
N ASN A 30 -17.17 16.93 -27.40
CA ASN A 30 -17.73 16.43 -26.15
C ASN A 30 -18.96 15.51 -26.31
N ILE A 31 -19.90 15.82 -27.22
CA ILE A 31 -21.17 15.05 -27.29
C ILE A 31 -20.95 13.63 -27.81
N VAL A 32 -20.13 13.49 -28.87
CA VAL A 32 -19.86 12.18 -29.48
C VAL A 32 -19.00 11.31 -28.56
N THR A 33 -17.98 11.88 -27.93
CA THR A 33 -17.11 11.16 -26.98
C THR A 33 -17.87 10.74 -25.73
N THR A 34 -18.75 11.59 -25.20
CA THR A 34 -19.63 11.24 -24.06
C THR A 34 -20.62 10.14 -24.44
N ALA A 35 -21.19 10.16 -25.64
CA ALA A 35 -22.11 9.11 -26.10
C ALA A 35 -21.39 7.75 -26.25
N LEU A 36 -20.17 7.76 -26.81
CA LEU A 36 -19.31 6.58 -26.87
C LEU A 36 -18.93 6.07 -25.49
N ALA A 37 -18.52 6.96 -24.57
CA ALA A 37 -18.18 6.60 -23.20
C ALA A 37 -19.38 6.00 -22.46
N ARG A 38 -20.58 6.57 -22.63
CA ARG A 38 -21.81 5.98 -22.04
C ARG A 38 -22.06 4.58 -22.58
N TYR A 39 -21.98 4.39 -23.89
CA TYR A 39 -22.19 3.08 -24.51
C TYR A 39 -21.18 2.04 -24.01
N ASP A 40 -19.89 2.39 -23.98
CA ASP A 40 -18.84 1.49 -23.50
C ASP A 40 -19.01 1.15 -22.01
N LYS A 41 -19.34 2.15 -21.18
CA LYS A 41 -19.65 1.93 -19.75
C LYS A 41 -20.84 0.99 -19.55
N GLU A 42 -21.91 1.16 -20.33
CA GLU A 42 -23.10 0.31 -20.24
C GLU A 42 -22.85 -1.11 -20.78
N ALA A 43 -21.98 -1.26 -21.78
CA ALA A 43 -21.65 -2.56 -22.37
C ALA A 43 -20.64 -3.36 -21.55
N ASN A 44 -19.56 -2.72 -21.08
CA ASN A 44 -18.38 -3.39 -20.52
C ASN A 44 -18.04 -2.96 -19.08
N GLY A 45 -18.56 -1.82 -18.61
CA GLY A 45 -18.17 -1.24 -17.32
C GLY A 45 -16.79 -0.58 -17.34
N SER A 46 -16.05 -0.65 -16.23
CA SER A 46 -14.66 -0.18 -16.15
C SER A 46 -13.71 -1.36 -16.17
N TYR A 47 -12.69 -1.32 -17.04
CA TYR A 47 -11.79 -2.44 -17.26
C TYR A 47 -10.39 -2.00 -17.70
N VAL A 48 -9.40 -2.87 -17.45
CA VAL A 48 -8.01 -2.68 -17.88
C VAL A 48 -7.83 -3.37 -19.23
N VAL A 49 -7.26 -2.65 -20.20
CA VAL A 49 -6.95 -3.19 -21.54
C VAL A 49 -5.59 -3.89 -21.50
N ASN A 50 -4.59 -3.22 -20.94
CA ASN A 50 -3.22 -3.72 -20.83
C ASN A 50 -2.45 -2.96 -19.72
N GLY A 51 -1.50 -3.63 -19.08
CA GLY A 51 -0.61 -3.00 -18.11
C GLY A 51 -1.32 -2.62 -16.81
N LEU A 52 -1.02 -1.42 -16.28
CA LEU A 52 -1.57 -0.92 -15.01
C LEU A 52 -1.35 -1.85 -13.81
N GLU A 53 -0.31 -2.67 -13.87
CA GLU A 53 0.05 -3.57 -12.78
C GLU A 53 0.57 -2.78 -11.58
N VAL A 54 0.12 -3.19 -10.40
CA VAL A 54 0.50 -2.54 -9.13
C VAL A 54 1.60 -3.34 -8.46
N MET A 55 2.74 -2.70 -8.23
CA MET A 55 3.87 -3.28 -7.53
C MET A 55 4.11 -2.56 -6.20
N PHE A 56 4.33 -3.34 -5.14
CA PHE A 56 4.76 -2.79 -3.86
C PHE A 56 6.26 -2.44 -3.91
N LEU A 57 6.62 -1.21 -3.55
CA LEU A 57 8.00 -0.75 -3.58
C LEU A 57 8.63 -0.75 -2.19
N GLN A 58 8.03 0.01 -1.26
CA GLN A 58 8.56 0.16 0.09
C GLN A 58 7.49 0.64 1.07
N LYS A 59 7.71 0.30 2.34
CA LYS A 59 7.08 0.96 3.48
C LYS A 59 8.00 2.09 3.95
N LYS A 60 7.46 3.30 4.16
CA LYS A 60 8.20 4.41 4.77
C LYS A 60 7.98 4.35 6.28
N GLU A 61 9.06 4.22 7.03
CA GLU A 61 9.04 4.24 8.50
C GLU A 61 8.86 5.68 9.03
N GLY A 62 8.01 5.86 10.05
CA GLY A 62 7.61 7.15 10.63
C GLY A 62 6.14 7.17 11.09
N GLU A 63 5.73 8.21 11.83
CA GLU A 63 4.32 8.39 12.27
C GLU A 63 3.39 8.40 11.04
N GLY A 64 2.49 7.41 10.97
CA GLY A 64 1.50 7.25 9.89
C GLY A 64 1.93 6.37 8.70
N GLY A 65 3.11 5.72 8.76
CA GLY A 65 3.56 4.65 7.85
C GLY A 65 3.04 4.71 6.41
N LYS A 66 3.70 5.39 5.47
CA LYS A 66 3.21 5.42 4.07
C LYS A 66 3.62 4.15 3.32
N LYS A 67 2.68 3.53 2.59
CA LYS A 67 2.97 2.47 1.61
C LYS A 67 3.15 3.08 0.23
N ILE A 68 4.29 2.83 -0.39
CA ILE A 68 4.60 3.31 -1.74
C ILE A 68 4.39 2.17 -2.72
N PHE A 69 3.53 2.42 -3.71
CA PHE A 69 3.28 1.54 -4.83
C PHE A 69 3.78 2.18 -6.12
N VAL A 70 4.13 1.33 -7.07
CA VAL A 70 4.35 1.71 -8.47
C VAL A 70 3.19 1.15 -9.27
N ILE A 71 2.58 1.98 -10.09
CA ILE A 71 1.61 1.55 -11.10
C ILE A 71 2.35 1.62 -12.44
N ASN A 72 2.45 0.49 -13.13
CA ASN A 72 3.12 0.41 -14.43
C ASN A 72 2.32 1.14 -15.52
N GLU A 73 2.98 1.47 -16.62
CA GLU A 73 2.33 1.98 -17.81
C GLU A 73 1.21 1.05 -18.29
N GLY A 74 0.21 1.62 -18.96
CA GLY A 74 -0.92 0.84 -19.44
C GLY A 74 -2.12 1.69 -19.82
N LYS A 75 -3.20 0.99 -20.17
CA LYS A 75 -4.43 1.58 -20.67
C LYS A 75 -5.64 0.93 -20.00
N ALA A 76 -6.60 1.75 -19.60
CA ALA A 76 -7.89 1.32 -19.05
C ALA A 76 -9.02 2.19 -19.57
N HIS A 77 -10.23 1.63 -19.51
CA HIS A 77 -11.47 2.36 -19.63
C HIS A 77 -12.06 2.52 -18.24
N VAL A 78 -12.22 3.78 -17.80
CA VAL A 78 -12.85 4.12 -16.52
C VAL A 78 -14.08 4.95 -16.82
N ASP A 79 -15.25 4.45 -16.43
CA ASP A 79 -16.54 5.04 -16.77
C ASP A 79 -16.73 5.29 -18.29
N GLY A 80 -16.12 4.43 -19.12
CA GLY A 80 -16.16 4.51 -20.58
C GLY A 80 -15.18 5.52 -21.20
N TYR A 81 -14.41 6.25 -20.39
CA TYR A 81 -13.34 7.11 -20.87
C TYR A 81 -12.02 6.34 -20.89
N GLU A 82 -11.30 6.46 -21.99
CA GLU A 82 -9.95 5.92 -22.12
C GLU A 82 -8.96 6.74 -21.27
N ILE A 83 -8.23 6.05 -20.41
CA ILE A 83 -7.12 6.58 -19.62
C ILE A 83 -5.87 5.82 -20.02
N GLU A 84 -4.84 6.56 -20.40
CA GLU A 84 -3.52 6.03 -20.75
C GLU A 84 -2.47 6.59 -19.79
N LEU A 85 -1.70 5.69 -19.16
CA LEU A 85 -0.50 6.03 -18.40
C LEU A 85 0.71 5.72 -19.29
N PRO A 86 1.40 6.73 -19.85
CA PRO A 86 2.51 6.50 -20.77
C PRO A 86 3.81 6.07 -20.07
N HIS A 87 3.88 6.20 -18.75
CA HIS A 87 5.01 5.76 -17.93
C HIS A 87 4.53 5.36 -16.55
N SER A 88 5.35 4.57 -15.86
CA SER A 88 5.06 4.15 -14.49
C SER A 88 5.03 5.34 -13.52
N ILE A 89 4.03 5.33 -12.64
CA ILE A 89 3.85 6.37 -11.62
C ILE A 89 4.01 5.78 -10.23
N ARG A 90 4.53 6.59 -9.30
CA ARG A 90 4.61 6.23 -7.87
C ARG A 90 3.44 6.85 -7.14
N VAL A 91 2.71 6.04 -6.39
CA VAL A 91 1.59 6.47 -5.57
C VAL A 91 1.85 6.09 -4.11
N SER A 92 1.62 7.03 -3.21
CA SER A 92 1.75 6.80 -1.76
C SER A 92 0.38 6.78 -1.12
N PHE A 93 0.09 5.75 -0.32
CA PHE A 93 -1.10 5.67 0.51
C PHE A 93 -0.71 5.68 1.98
N ASP A 94 -1.56 6.30 2.80
CA ASP A 94 -1.42 6.27 4.25
C ASP A 94 -1.82 4.88 4.77
N GLU A 95 -1.07 4.34 5.73
CA GLU A 95 -1.40 3.06 6.36
C GLU A 95 -2.27 3.32 7.59
N ASP A 96 -3.53 2.89 7.51
CA ASP A 96 -4.48 2.93 8.63
C ASP A 96 -4.96 1.50 8.93
N PRO A 97 -4.15 0.70 9.67
CA PRO A 97 -4.52 -0.65 10.02
C PRO A 97 -5.43 -0.64 11.27
N ASP A 98 -6.52 -1.39 11.22
CA ASP A 98 -7.32 -1.66 12.42
C ASP A 98 -6.59 -2.71 13.29
N ILE A 99 -6.13 -2.29 14.47
CA ILE A 99 -5.34 -3.13 15.37
C ILE A 99 -6.20 -3.58 16.54
N LYS A 100 -6.26 -4.91 16.73
CA LYS A 100 -6.88 -5.54 17.90
C LYS A 100 -5.84 -5.84 18.97
N SER A 101 -6.12 -5.48 20.23
CA SER A 101 -5.33 -5.95 21.38
C SER A 101 -5.82 -7.33 21.80
N VAL A 102 -4.89 -8.27 21.93
CA VAL A 102 -5.15 -9.62 22.45
C VAL A 102 -4.33 -9.78 23.71
N GLU A 103 -5.02 -9.98 24.83
CA GLU A 103 -4.38 -10.18 26.12
C GLU A 103 -4.26 -11.68 26.43
N SER A 104 -3.06 -12.10 26.84
CA SER A 104 -2.77 -13.43 27.40
C SER A 104 -3.20 -14.61 26.52
N GLU A 105 -2.68 -14.70 25.30
CA GLU A 105 -2.84 -15.90 24.46
C GLU A 105 -2.11 -17.11 25.10
N PRO A 106 -2.82 -18.17 25.52
CA PRO A 106 -2.20 -19.28 26.23
C PRO A 106 -1.57 -20.28 25.24
N HIS A 107 -0.31 -20.63 25.48
CA HIS A 107 0.37 -21.69 24.73
C HIS A 107 1.08 -22.68 25.66
N THR A 108 0.96 -23.97 25.35
CA THR A 108 1.70 -25.02 26.06
C THR A 108 3.05 -25.23 25.39
N PHE A 109 4.13 -25.16 26.17
CA PHE A 109 5.49 -25.38 25.66
C PHE A 109 5.68 -26.84 25.20
N GLN A 110 5.82 -27.03 23.90
CA GLN A 110 6.11 -28.32 23.25
C GLN A 110 7.37 -28.19 22.39
N PRO A 111 8.56 -28.33 22.99
CA PRO A 111 9.81 -28.07 22.28
C PRO A 111 10.16 -29.17 21.28
N ASN A 112 10.92 -28.78 20.26
CA ASN A 112 11.65 -29.72 19.41
C ASN A 112 12.84 -30.37 20.15
N SER A 113 13.58 -31.25 19.47
CA SER A 113 14.74 -31.96 20.04
C SER A 113 15.84 -31.03 20.60
N GLN A 114 15.87 -29.76 20.19
CA GLN A 114 16.82 -28.74 20.64
C GLN A 114 16.28 -27.85 21.77
N ARG A 115 15.13 -28.20 22.37
CA ARG A 115 14.46 -27.41 23.42
C ARG A 115 13.98 -26.03 22.95
N VAL A 116 13.71 -25.88 21.66
CA VAL A 116 13.18 -24.64 21.06
C VAL A 116 11.76 -24.91 20.56
N MET A 117 10.86 -23.94 20.73
CA MET A 117 9.51 -23.99 20.19
C MET A 117 9.25 -22.73 19.37
N GLU A 118 8.78 -22.90 18.14
CA GLU A 118 8.20 -21.82 17.36
C GLU A 118 6.75 -21.63 17.81
N LEU A 119 6.41 -20.40 18.20
CA LEU A 119 5.09 -20.07 18.72
C LEU A 119 4.20 -19.56 17.59
N LYS A 120 3.18 -20.34 17.23
CA LYS A 120 2.16 -19.90 16.29
C LYS A 120 1.03 -19.21 17.06
N VAL A 121 0.94 -17.90 16.93
CA VAL A 121 -0.19 -17.11 17.43
C VAL A 121 -1.44 -17.35 16.60
N ASN A 122 -2.60 -17.19 17.21
CA ASN A 122 -3.90 -17.31 16.56
C ASN A 122 -4.20 -16.09 15.68
N ASP A 123 -3.86 -14.89 16.17
CA ASP A 123 -4.13 -13.61 15.50
C ASP A 123 -2.85 -13.09 14.79
N PHE A 124 -2.46 -13.74 13.69
CA PHE A 124 -1.39 -13.26 12.81
C PHE A 124 -1.99 -12.40 11.67
N PRO A 125 -1.37 -11.28 11.24
CA PRO A 125 -0.04 -10.75 11.59
C PRO A 125 0.03 -9.93 12.89
N ILE A 126 1.19 -9.95 13.55
CA ILE A 126 1.46 -9.21 14.80
C ILE A 126 2.03 -7.83 14.50
N SER A 127 1.40 -6.77 15.04
CA SER A 127 1.94 -5.40 14.97
C SER A 127 2.98 -5.12 16.06
N GLU A 128 2.75 -5.57 17.29
CA GLU A 128 3.61 -5.31 18.44
C GLU A 128 3.42 -6.41 19.49
N ILE A 129 4.48 -6.77 20.22
CA ILE A 129 4.41 -7.65 21.40
C ILE A 129 4.69 -6.82 22.65
N LYS A 130 3.66 -6.60 23.48
CA LYS A 130 3.78 -5.78 24.69
C LYS A 130 4.30 -6.54 25.90
N LYS A 131 3.87 -7.79 26.08
CA LYS A 131 4.20 -8.59 27.27
C LYS A 131 4.22 -10.08 26.93
N VAL A 132 5.18 -10.80 27.52
CA VAL A 132 5.26 -12.26 27.47
C VAL A 132 5.44 -12.77 28.91
N ASP A 133 4.48 -13.56 29.37
CA ASP A 133 4.54 -14.22 30.68
C ASP A 133 4.86 -15.70 30.49
N ILE A 134 5.90 -16.20 31.16
CA ILE A 134 6.34 -17.59 31.07
C ILE A 134 6.34 -18.23 32.46
N THR A 135 5.69 -19.39 32.55
CA THR A 135 5.75 -20.24 33.74
C THR A 135 6.66 -21.43 33.48
N VAL A 136 7.73 -21.56 34.26
CA VAL A 136 8.71 -22.66 34.13
C VAL A 136 8.68 -23.54 35.38
N GLN A 137 8.55 -24.85 35.19
CA GLN A 137 8.75 -25.81 36.28
C GLN A 137 10.21 -26.29 36.29
N LYS A 138 10.92 -26.05 37.39
CA LYS A 138 12.26 -26.59 37.62
C LYS A 138 12.21 -27.64 38.72
N THR A 139 12.58 -28.88 38.40
CA THR A 139 12.78 -29.93 39.40
C THR A 139 14.24 -29.89 39.84
N ILE A 140 14.47 -29.67 41.14
CA ILE A 140 15.80 -29.78 41.75
C ILE A 140 15.84 -30.99 42.68
N THR A 141 16.90 -31.79 42.57
CA THR A 141 17.17 -32.85 43.54
C THR A 141 18.00 -32.25 44.66
N VAL A 142 17.43 -32.17 45.86
CA VAL A 142 18.16 -31.75 47.06
C VAL A 142 18.48 -33.00 47.87
N THR A 143 19.76 -33.28 48.05
CA THR A 143 20.23 -34.39 48.86
C THR A 143 20.45 -33.90 50.28
N HIS A 144 19.72 -34.43 51.25
CA HIS A 144 19.94 -34.15 52.67
C HIS A 144 20.21 -35.47 53.39
N GLY A 145 21.49 -35.78 53.65
CA GLY A 145 21.89 -37.07 54.20
C GLY A 145 21.48 -38.26 53.30
N SER A 146 21.25 -39.43 53.90
CA SER A 146 20.87 -40.69 53.20
C SER A 146 19.42 -40.71 52.68
N SER A 147 18.77 -39.56 52.50
CA SER A 147 17.41 -39.47 51.96
C SER A 147 17.31 -38.38 50.89
N THR A 148 16.85 -38.78 49.70
CA THR A 148 16.52 -37.89 48.58
C THR A 148 15.08 -37.41 48.73
N MET A 149 14.87 -36.10 48.80
CA MET A 149 13.52 -35.49 48.80
C MET A 149 13.36 -34.58 47.57
N PHE A 150 12.24 -34.68 46.88
CA PHE A 150 11.92 -33.86 45.70
C PHE A 150 11.06 -32.66 46.09
N PHE A 151 11.56 -31.44 45.87
CA PHE A 151 10.78 -30.21 46.03
C PHE A 151 10.40 -29.62 44.67
N LYS A 152 9.13 -29.26 44.50
CA LYS A 152 8.62 -28.49 43.34
C LYS A 152 8.52 -27.01 43.74
N PHE A 153 9.29 -26.14 43.07
CA PHE A 153 9.14 -24.68 43.18
C PHE A 153 8.53 -24.12 41.89
N PHE A 154 7.58 -23.21 42.04
CA PHE A 154 6.94 -22.47 40.95
C PHE A 154 7.60 -21.09 40.87
N ILE A 155 8.31 -20.80 39.78
CA ILE A 155 8.94 -19.49 39.56
C ILE A 155 8.26 -18.86 38.35
N CYS A 156 7.56 -17.75 38.58
CA CYS A 156 7.02 -16.90 37.54
C CYS A 156 8.11 -15.90 37.14
N ILE A 157 8.64 -16.00 35.92
CA ILE A 157 9.62 -15.05 35.39
C ILE A 157 8.85 -14.07 34.51
N ILE A 158 8.68 -12.84 34.99
CA ILE A 158 8.14 -11.73 34.19
C ILE A 158 9.31 -11.20 33.34
N LEU A 159 9.33 -11.50 32.04
CA LEU A 159 10.32 -10.95 31.12
C LEU A 159 9.76 -9.65 30.54
N GLN A 160 10.12 -8.52 31.15
CA GLN A 160 9.76 -7.20 30.64
C GLN A 160 10.73 -6.81 29.54
N LEU A 161 10.33 -7.00 28.28
CA LEU A 161 11.07 -6.52 27.11
C LEU A 161 10.81 -5.02 26.99
N TYR A 162 11.79 -4.20 27.36
CA TYR A 162 11.79 -2.78 27.02
C TYR A 162 12.07 -2.62 25.52
N PRO A 163 11.34 -1.77 24.79
CA PRO A 163 11.66 -1.47 23.40
C PRO A 163 12.98 -0.69 23.37
N THR A 164 14.00 -1.27 22.73
CA THR A 164 15.18 -0.52 22.29
C THR A 164 14.81 0.26 21.04
N ILE A 165 15.04 1.58 21.11
CA ILE A 165 14.91 2.60 20.05
C ILE A 165 15.59 2.15 18.76
#